data_AF-A0A950Z916-F1
#
_entry.id   AF-A0A950Z916-F1
#
_cell.length_a   1.000
_cell.length_b   1.000
_cell.length_c   1.000
_cell.angle_alpha   90.00
_cell.angle_beta   90.00
_cell.angle_gamma   90.00
#
_symmetry.space_group_name_H-M   'P 1'
#
loop_
_entity.id
_entity.type
_entity.pdbx_description
1 polymer ?
#
loop_
_entity_poly.entity_id
_entity_poly.type
_entity_poly.pdbx_seq_one_letter_code
_entity_poly.pdbx_strand_id
1 'polypeptide(L)'
;MFRALESRAFRLFFIGQAISLIGTWMDTVATSWLVYRLTGSATWLGVVAFAGQVPTFLIAPVAGVWVDRWDRQQIIRITQILAMIEAGALAALT
;
A
#
# COMPACT_ATOMS: atom_id res chain seq x y z
N MET A 1 -12.39 8.36 -24.13
CA MET A 1 -11.49 7.93 -23.03
C MET A 1 -11.92 8.42 -21.63
N PHE A 2 -12.68 9.51 -21.46
CA PHE A 2 -13.08 10.02 -20.12
C PHE A 2 -14.45 9.54 -19.58
N ARG A 3 -15.14 8.64 -20.29
CA ARG A 3 -16.48 8.14 -19.92
C ARG A 3 -16.50 7.35 -18.59
N ALA A 4 -15.36 6.83 -18.14
CA ALA A 4 -15.23 6.13 -16.86
C ALA A 4 -15.37 7.05 -15.64
N LEU A 5 -15.15 8.37 -15.79
CA LEU A 5 -15.24 9.36 -14.70
C LEU A 5 -16.67 9.87 -14.44
N GLU A 6 -17.67 9.45 -15.24
CA GLU A 6 -19.09 9.76 -14.98
C GLU A 6 -19.63 9.03 -13.75
N SER A 7 -19.03 7.88 -13.41
CA SER A 7 -19.36 7.12 -12.20
C SER A 7 -18.82 7.83 -10.96
N ARG A 8 -19.74 8.29 -10.09
CA ARG A 8 -19.39 8.89 -8.78
C ARG A 8 -18.53 7.95 -7.93
N ALA A 9 -18.79 6.64 -8.02
CA ALA A 9 -18.01 5.61 -7.34
C ALA A 9 -16.57 5.51 -7.89
N PHE A 10 -16.41 5.56 -9.22
CA PHE A 10 -15.08 5.54 -9.84
C PHE A 10 -14.27 6.80 -9.51
N ARG A 11 -14.92 7.97 -9.43
CA ARG A 11 -14.25 9.22 -9.07
C ARG A 11 -13.77 9.25 -7.62
N LEU A 12 -14.58 8.74 -6.69
CA LEU A 12 -14.17 8.59 -5.29
C LEU A 12 -13.02 7.60 -5.14
N PHE A 13 -13.10 6.46 -5.83
CA PHE A 13 -12.01 5.49 -5.88
C PHE A 13 -10.74 6.11 -6.44
N PHE A 14 -10.82 6.83 -7.57
CA PHE A 14 -9.66 7.44 -8.22
C PHE A 14 -8.95 8.46 -7.32
N ILE A 15 -9.70 9.34 -6.66
CA ILE A 15 -9.13 10.33 -5.74
C ILE A 15 -8.54 9.63 -4.51
N GLY A 16 -9.25 8.65 -3.92
CA GLY A 16 -8.74 7.88 -2.79
C GLY A 16 -7.46 7.11 -3.13
N GLN A 17 -7.40 6.51 -4.32
CA GLN A 17 -6.21 5.82 -4.81
C GLN A 17 -5.06 6.80 -5.07
N ALA A 18 -5.35 7.97 -5.64
CA ALA A 18 -4.33 9.00 -5.87
C ALA A 18 -3.71 9.48 -4.54
N ILE A 19 -4.54 9.76 -3.54
CA ILE A 19 -4.07 10.17 -2.20
C ILE A 19 -3.29 9.03 -1.54
N SER A 20 -3.78 7.79 -1.60
CA SER A 20 -3.11 6.62 -1.01
C SER A 20 -1.74 6.39 -1.66
N LEU A 21 -1.65 6.56 -2.97
CA LEU A 21 -0.39 6.44 -3.70
C LEU A 21 0.60 7.51 -3.24
N ILE A 22 0.15 8.77 -3.12
CA ILE A 22 0.98 9.87 -2.60
C ILE A 22 1.46 9.56 -1.18
N GLY A 23 0.58 9.08 -0.31
CA GLY A 23 0.93 8.68 1.06
C GLY A 23 1.99 7.57 1.09
N THR A 24 1.85 6.56 0.23
CA THR A 24 2.80 5.46 0.10
C THR A 24 4.19 5.96 -0.33
N TRP A 25 4.24 6.89 -1.29
CA TRP A 25 5.49 7.51 -1.72
C TRP A 25 6.11 8.38 -0.62
N MET A 26 5.29 9.15 0.11
CA MET A 26 5.77 9.93 1.24
C MET A 26 6.36 9.03 2.33
N ASP A 27 5.71 7.91 2.64
CA ASP A 27 6.17 6.95 3.64
C ASP A 27 7.49 6.27 3.23
N THR A 28 7.63 5.93 1.94
CA THR A 28 8.86 5.38 1.37
C THR A 28 10.02 6.37 1.50
N VAL A 29 9.79 7.65 1.20
CA VAL A 29 10.79 8.71 1.33
C VAL A 29 11.12 8.98 2.80
N ALA A 30 10.12 9.04 3.68
CA ALA A 30 10.31 9.25 5.10
C ALA A 30 11.12 8.11 5.75
N THR A 31 10.80 6.86 5.42
CA THR A 31 11.53 5.67 5.88
C THR A 31 12.98 5.69 5.38
N SER A 32 13.19 5.99 4.10
CA SER A 32 14.54 6.13 3.53
C SER A 32 15.34 7.21 4.26
N TRP A 33 14.73 8.38 4.48
CA TRP A 33 15.36 9.48 5.21
C TRP A 33 15.67 9.14 6.66
N LEU A 34 14.78 8.42 7.35
CA LEU A 34 14.96 7.99 8.73
C LEU A 34 16.11 6.99 8.86
N VAL A 35 16.19 6.00 7.96
CA VAL A 35 17.30 5.04 7.90
C VAL A 35 18.62 5.77 7.61
N TYR A 36 18.63 6.74 6.70
CA TYR A 36 19.81 7.56 6.45
C TYR A 36 20.28 8.30 7.69
N ARG A 37 19.34 8.94 8.42
CA ARG A 37 19.65 9.73 9.62
C ARG A 37 20.13 8.87 10.79
N LEU A 38 19.57 7.66 10.96
CA LEU A 38 19.95 6.75 12.04
C LEU A 38 21.26 6.01 11.77
N THR A 39 21.58 5.72 10.51
CA THR A 39 22.73 4.85 10.17
C THR A 39 23.92 5.59 9.59
N GLY A 40 23.74 6.81 9.08
CA GLY A 40 24.80 7.64 8.48
C GLY A 40 25.46 7.06 7.22
N SER A 41 25.01 5.90 6.74
CA SER A 41 25.59 5.15 5.62
C SER A 41 24.51 4.69 4.64
N ALA A 42 24.72 4.97 3.36
CA ALA A 42 23.83 4.59 2.25
C ALA A 42 23.69 3.06 2.06
N THR A 43 24.59 2.25 2.63
CA THR A 43 24.57 0.79 2.48
C THR A 43 23.38 0.13 3.19
N TRP A 44 23.04 0.57 4.40
CA TRP A 44 21.89 0.03 5.15
C TRP A 44 20.54 0.44 4.55
N LEU A 45 20.50 1.60 3.91
CA LEU A 45 19.35 2.08 3.15
C LEU A 45 19.07 1.16 1.94
N GLY A 46 20.13 0.70 1.26
CA GLY A 46 20.04 -0.31 0.21
C GLY A 46 19.52 -1.66 0.72
N VAL A 47 19.95 -2.11 1.90
CA VAL A 47 19.49 -3.38 2.50
C VAL A 47 18.01 -3.32 2.90
N VAL A 48 17.56 -2.22 3.53
CA VAL A 48 16.15 -2.04 3.91
C VAL A 48 15.25 -1.94 2.68
N ALA A 49 15.67 -1.21 1.64
CA ALA A 49 14.94 -1.14 0.37
C ALA A 49 14.86 -2.52 -0.32
N PHE A 50 15.92 -3.32 -0.25
CA PHE A 50 15.92 -4.69 -0.76
C PHE A 50 14.96 -5.58 0.03
N ALA A 51 15.01 -5.52 1.36
CA ALA A 51 14.14 -6.27 2.25
C ALA A 51 12.66 -5.90 2.08
N GLY A 52 12.34 -4.67 1.69
CA GLY A 52 10.97 -4.25 1.38
C GLY A 52 10.46 -4.73 0.02
N GLN A 53 11.33 -4.89 -0.98
CA GLN A 53 10.94 -5.34 -2.33
C GLN A 53 10.91 -6.86 -2.48
N VAL A 54 11.74 -7.60 -1.74
CA VAL A 54 11.80 -9.07 -1.80
C VAL A 54 10.44 -9.75 -1.51
N PRO A 55 9.67 -9.37 -0.48
CA PRO A 55 8.36 -9.93 -0.21
C PRO A 55 7.40 -9.66 -1.36
N THR A 56 7.40 -8.43 -1.89
CA THR A 56 6.56 -8.05 -3.03
C THR A 56 6.91 -8.87 -4.26
N PHE A 57 8.20 -9.09 -4.54
CA PHE A 57 8.64 -9.86 -5.70
C PHE A 57 8.25 -11.35 -5.61
N LEU A 58 8.30 -11.93 -4.41
CA LEU A 58 7.89 -13.32 -4.17
C LEU A 58 6.37 -13.49 -4.16
N ILE A 59 5.65 -12.52 -3.60
CA ILE A 59 4.20 -12.59 -3.40
C ILE A 59 3.45 -12.12 -4.65
N ALA A 60 3.97 -11.19 -5.46
CA ALA A 60 3.32 -10.66 -6.65
C ALA A 60 2.82 -11.73 -7.66
N PRO A 61 3.62 -12.75 -8.06
CA PRO A 61 3.14 -13.77 -8.99
C PRO A 61 2.06 -14.67 -8.38
N VAL A 62 2.08 -14.90 -7.06
CA VAL A 62 1.06 -15.68 -6.34
C VAL A 62 -0.21 -14.85 -6.15
N ALA A 63 -0.07 -13.59 -5.76
CA ALA A 63 -1.17 -12.65 -5.59
C ALA A 63 -1.96 -12.43 -6.88
N GLY A 64 -1.29 -12.37 -8.04
CA GLY A 64 -1.97 -12.26 -9.35
C GLY A 64 -2.90 -13.44 -9.66
N VAL A 65 -2.45 -14.67 -9.38
CA VAL A 65 -3.24 -15.89 -9.61
C VAL A 65 -4.41 -15.99 -8.62
N TRP A 66 -4.24 -15.49 -7.39
CA TRP A 66 -5.29 -15.47 -6.38
C TRP A 66 -6.33 -14.36 -6.59
N VAL A 67 -5.91 -13.20 -7.10
CA VAL A 67 -6.80 -12.07 -7.43
C VAL A 67 -7.66 -12.33 -8.66
N ASP A 68 -7.18 -13.10 -9.63
CA ASP A 68 -7.97 -13.46 -10.82
C ASP A 68 -8.96 -14.61 -10.57
N ARG A 69 -8.80 -15.36 -9.45
CA ARG A 69 -9.72 -16.44 -9.06
C ARG A 69 -10.86 -16.01 -8.13
N TRP A 70 -10.78 -14.83 -7.53
CA TRP A 70 -11.79 -14.33 -6.62
C TRP A 70 -12.36 -12.99 -7.09
N ASP A 71 -13.62 -12.74 -6.72
CA ASP A 71 -14.29 -11.48 -7.02
C ASP A 71 -13.48 -10.31 -6.44
N ARG A 72 -12.86 -9.48 -7.30
CA ARG A 72 -12.02 -8.34 -6.89
C ARG A 72 -12.72 -7.43 -5.87
N GLN A 73 -14.05 -7.33 -5.93
CA GLN A 73 -14.83 -6.61 -4.93
C GLN A 73 -14.80 -7.23 -3.53
N GLN A 74 -14.81 -8.56 -3.41
CA GLN A 74 -14.72 -9.24 -2.12
C GLN A 74 -13.33 -9.05 -1.51
N ILE A 75 -12.27 -9.16 -2.31
CA ILE A 75 -10.89 -8.96 -1.84
C ILE A 75 -10.71 -7.54 -1.29
N ILE A 76 -11.18 -6.53 -2.04
CA ILE A 76 -11.12 -5.12 -1.60
C ILE A 76 -11.92 -4.90 -0.32
N ARG A 77 -13.12 -5.49 -0.19
CA ARG A 77 -13.91 -5.37 1.05
C ARG A 77 -13.20 -5.99 2.25
N ILE A 78 -12.59 -7.17 2.09
CA ILE A 78 -11.88 -7.85 3.18
C ILE A 78 -10.67 -7.04 3.62
N THR A 79 -9.87 -6.53 2.69
CA THR A 79 -8.69 -5.71 3.03
C THR A 79 -9.10 -4.40 3.72
N GLN A 80 -10.18 -3.75 3.27
CA GLN A 80 -10.69 -2.54 3.91
C GLN A 80 -11.22 -2.79 5.33
N ILE A 81 -11.88 -3.93 5.56
CA ILE A 81 -12.35 -4.32 6.90
C ILE A 81 -11.15 -4.59 7.82
N LEU A 82 -10.13 -5.30 7.34
CA LEU A 82 -8.93 -5.59 8.11
C LEU A 82 -8.18 -4.30 8.49
N ALA A 83 -8.02 -3.37 7.55
CA ALA A 83 -7.40 -2.07 7.82
C ALA A 83 -8.19 -1.24 8.85
N MET A 84 -9.53 -1.27 8.81
CA MET A 84 -10.36 -0.62 9.83
C MET A 84 -10.18 -1.26 11.21
N ILE A 85 -10.08 -2.60 11.28
CA ILE A 85 -9.89 -3.32 12.54
C ILE A 85 -8.52 -2.99 13.14
N GLU A 86 -7.47 -2.97 12.31
CA GLU A 86 -6.13 -2.59 12.72
C GLU A 86 -6.10 -1.15 13.29
N ALA A 87 -6.66 -0.19 12.54
CA ALA A 87 -6.72 1.20 12.98
C ALA A 87 -7.55 1.36 14.27
N GLY A 88 -8.68 0.66 14.39
CA GLY A 88 -9.50 0.66 15.59
C GLY A 88 -8.81 0.05 16.80
N ALA A 89 -8.05 -1.03 16.61
CA ALA A 89 -7.26 -1.66 17.66
C ALA A 89 -6.15 -0.73 18.15
N LEU A 90 -5.42 -0.07 17.24
CA LEU A 90 -4.39 0.91 17.60
C LEU A 90 -4.97 2.12 18.34
N ALA A 91 -6.12 2.62 17.89
CA ALA A 91 -6.83 3.74 18.54
C ALA A 91 -7.41 3.38 19.91
N ALA A 92 -7.72 2.11 20.16
CA ALA A 92 -8.15 1.64 21.48
C ALA A 92 -6.98 1.39 22.44
N LEU A 93 -5.78 1.12 21.90
CA LEU A 93 -4.57 0.87 22.68
C LEU A 93 -3.79 2.15 23.02
N THR A 94 -4.10 3.27 22.34
CA THR A 94 -3.47 4.59 22.51
C THR A 94 -4.44 5.55 23.20
#